data_AF-A0A0Q5N4S9-F1
#
_entry.id   AF-A0A0Q5N4S9-F1
#
_cell.length_a   1.000
_cell.length_b   1.000
_cell.length_c   1.000
_cell.angle_alpha   90.00
_cell.angle_beta   90.00
_cell.angle_gamma   90.00
#
_symmetry.space_group_name_H-M   'P 1'
#
loop_
_entity.id
_entity.type
_entity.pdbx_description
1 polymer ?
#
loop_
_entity_poly.entity_id
_entity_poly.type
_entity_poly.pdbx_seq_one_letter_code
_entity_poly.pdbx_strand_id
1 'polypeptide(L)'
;MKQLYILIFFFFITALAQAQKALKVNSIYKIVYWRSADGKPKGDRNSTVVIASAKQNVLSTETILANNAKYPFEQSVVYKPENILLQVADLGKNNQIFTADSTAIAKQAFEFSSETKVILGYTCKKAKTIVNSNTIELWYTTDAGIKAAPTVLGQNLGLVLEQVRNGNSYVTATKIEEVNNYKPIDLGAQKPTDGLTYKDLLWKSRFTTLNVFNNETINFTDKLSSDSIFRFAGGTVIARKIKFPDVPASPNVFVDVTEQSNGDAYDRTGSVFIIPTDKPTSLMDALKNSVKVLPVYDNGNGKVYQGVVATPNYNPVIELMRFFTPFGVGKYNNLKLKDKTWADKVYYRQDISELFPLLNGKEAWVAVFIGNYDKGGHKVSVNITLHNGGREKADKAIIMPLFNSTNVMEMAGQEYATMFSNDKGLEVSFTLAKDVKDAKLRYLTTGHGGWGGGDEFVPRKNTIWLDGKEAFAFTPWRQDCGSYRLSNPASGNFESGLSSSDLSRSNWCPGTVTNPNIISLGDLKAGQHTIKVTIPMGPPQGSSSSAWNVSGVLLGTE
;
A
#
# COMPACT_ATOMS: atom_id res chain seq x y z
N MET A 1 -23.53 -2.68 -82.67
CA MET A 1 -24.57 -3.70 -82.97
C MET A 1 -24.10 -4.99 -82.31
N LYS A 2 -24.63 -5.31 -81.13
CA LYS A 2 -25.85 -6.11 -80.87
C LYS A 2 -25.57 -7.62 -80.93
N GLN A 3 -25.70 -8.22 -79.73
CA GLN A 3 -26.16 -9.59 -79.43
C GLN A 3 -25.17 -10.76 -79.61
N LEU A 4 -24.69 -11.29 -78.48
CA LEU A 4 -25.17 -12.59 -78.00
C LEU A 4 -24.90 -12.75 -76.48
N TYR A 5 -25.96 -12.60 -75.69
CA TYR A 5 -26.02 -13.04 -74.30
C TYR A 5 -26.39 -14.54 -74.26
N ILE A 6 -26.16 -15.15 -73.09
CA ILE A 6 -26.69 -16.44 -72.62
C ILE A 6 -25.78 -17.66 -72.90
N LEU A 7 -24.81 -17.88 -72.00
CA LEU A 7 -24.63 -19.10 -71.20
C LEU A 7 -23.24 -19.04 -70.56
N ILE A 8 -23.18 -18.68 -69.28
CA ILE A 8 -22.23 -19.11 -68.22
C ILE A 8 -22.70 -18.32 -66.97
N PHE A 9 -23.90 -18.66 -66.51
CA PHE A 9 -24.43 -18.25 -65.20
C PHE A 9 -24.97 -19.51 -64.53
N PHE A 10 -24.12 -20.53 -64.40
CA PHE A 10 -24.34 -21.73 -63.60
C PHE A 10 -22.98 -22.43 -63.39
N PHE A 11 -22.14 -21.85 -62.55
CA PHE A 11 -21.10 -22.59 -61.83
C PHE A 11 -20.97 -22.01 -60.42
N PHE A 12 -22.12 -21.97 -59.73
CA PHE A 12 -22.14 -22.07 -58.28
C PHE A 12 -22.16 -23.57 -57.94
N ILE A 13 -21.55 -23.91 -56.80
CA ILE A 13 -21.55 -25.21 -56.10
C ILE A 13 -20.35 -26.11 -56.41
N THR A 14 -19.24 -25.90 -55.70
CA THR A 14 -18.75 -26.75 -54.59
C THR A 14 -17.30 -26.39 -54.28
N ALA A 15 -17.05 -25.28 -53.58
CA ALA A 15 -15.93 -25.30 -52.64
C ALA A 15 -16.42 -26.17 -51.49
N LEU A 16 -16.06 -27.45 -51.52
CA LEU A 16 -16.29 -28.39 -50.43
C LEU A 16 -15.90 -27.69 -49.13
N ALA A 17 -16.91 -27.42 -48.29
CA ALA A 17 -16.69 -27.35 -46.86
C ALA A 17 -16.17 -28.73 -46.46
N GLN A 18 -14.86 -28.95 -46.63
CA GLN A 18 -14.20 -30.04 -45.94
C GLN A 18 -14.33 -29.68 -44.47
N ALA A 19 -15.35 -30.26 -43.83
CA ALA A 19 -15.44 -30.30 -42.39
C ALA A 19 -14.07 -30.76 -41.88
N GLN A 20 -13.42 -29.93 -41.07
CA GLN A 20 -12.22 -30.35 -40.38
C GLN A 20 -12.55 -31.65 -39.65
N LYS A 21 -11.70 -32.66 -39.83
CA LYS A 21 -11.85 -33.94 -39.14
C LYS A 21 -11.91 -33.69 -37.63
N ALA A 22 -12.70 -34.51 -36.94
CA ALA A 22 -12.71 -34.55 -35.48
C ALA A 22 -11.28 -34.74 -34.96
N LEU A 23 -10.94 -34.03 -33.90
CA LEU A 23 -9.65 -34.18 -33.24
C LEU A 23 -9.61 -35.51 -32.48
N LYS A 24 -8.43 -36.11 -32.36
CA LYS A 24 -8.24 -37.39 -31.67
C LYS A 24 -8.37 -37.17 -30.17
N VAL A 25 -9.38 -37.76 -29.54
CA VAL A 25 -9.71 -37.55 -28.12
C VAL A 25 -8.55 -37.84 -27.16
N ASN A 26 -7.66 -38.78 -27.51
CA ASN A 26 -6.52 -39.20 -26.69
C ASN A 26 -5.22 -38.43 -26.98
N SER A 27 -5.22 -37.54 -27.98
CA SER A 27 -4.07 -36.69 -28.29
C SER A 27 -4.06 -35.43 -27.42
N ILE A 28 -2.89 -34.79 -27.33
CA ILE A 28 -2.72 -33.50 -26.68
C ILE A 28 -2.68 -32.43 -27.76
N TYR A 29 -3.46 -31.37 -27.59
CA TYR A 29 -3.51 -30.25 -28.52
C TYR A 29 -3.06 -28.96 -27.84
N LYS A 30 -2.18 -28.21 -28.51
CA LYS A 30 -1.89 -26.81 -28.21
C LYS A 30 -2.76 -25.91 -29.07
N ILE A 31 -3.58 -25.09 -28.43
CA ILE A 31 -4.47 -24.13 -29.09
C ILE A 31 -3.99 -22.73 -28.76
N VAL A 32 -3.65 -21.95 -29.77
CA VAL A 32 -3.12 -20.59 -29.63
C VAL A 32 -4.23 -19.60 -29.93
N TYR A 33 -4.45 -18.65 -29.02
CA TYR A 33 -5.45 -17.61 -29.12
C TYR A 33 -4.79 -16.23 -29.19
N TRP A 34 -5.31 -15.40 -30.08
CA TRP A 34 -4.90 -14.03 -30.26
C TRP A 34 -5.90 -13.07 -29.63
N ARG A 35 -5.40 -11.98 -29.05
CA ARG A 35 -6.22 -10.94 -28.41
C ARG A 35 -6.33 -9.71 -29.31
N SER A 36 -7.55 -9.23 -29.53
CA SER A 36 -7.81 -7.97 -30.24
C SER A 36 -8.84 -7.11 -29.51
N ALA A 37 -8.82 -5.81 -29.79
CA ALA A 37 -9.83 -4.85 -29.37
C ALA A 37 -10.20 -3.96 -30.55
N ASP A 38 -11.50 -3.77 -30.80
CA ASP A 38 -11.99 -2.92 -31.91
C ASP A 38 -11.37 -3.26 -33.27
N GLY A 39 -11.21 -4.56 -33.55
CA GLY A 39 -10.60 -5.05 -34.79
C GLY A 39 -9.07 -4.91 -34.86
N LYS A 40 -8.41 -4.33 -33.84
CA LYS A 40 -6.95 -4.16 -33.79
C LYS A 40 -6.30 -5.18 -32.85
N PRO A 41 -5.23 -5.87 -33.28
CA PRO A 41 -4.39 -6.68 -32.39
C PRO A 41 -3.96 -5.90 -31.15
N LYS A 42 -4.03 -6.51 -29.96
CA LYS A 42 -3.37 -5.92 -28.79
C LYS A 42 -1.85 -5.96 -28.99
N GLY A 43 -1.15 -4.87 -28.66
CA GLY A 43 0.32 -4.77 -28.81
C GLY A 43 1.12 -5.72 -27.92
N ASP A 44 0.46 -6.30 -26.93
CA ASP A 44 0.91 -7.43 -26.12
C ASP A 44 1.03 -8.70 -27.00
N ARG A 45 2.28 -9.09 -27.28
CA ARG A 45 2.61 -10.27 -28.11
C ARG A 45 2.57 -11.60 -27.34
N ASN A 46 2.04 -11.64 -26.12
CA ASN A 46 2.00 -12.87 -25.33
C ASN A 46 0.67 -13.60 -25.55
N SER A 47 0.66 -14.57 -26.47
CA SER A 47 -0.57 -15.26 -26.85
C SER A 47 -1.13 -16.08 -25.69
N THR A 48 -2.46 -16.12 -25.56
CA THR A 48 -3.13 -17.06 -24.66
C THR A 48 -3.02 -18.45 -25.28
N VAL A 49 -2.66 -19.45 -24.48
CA VAL A 49 -2.48 -20.83 -24.94
C VAL A 49 -3.30 -21.77 -24.07
N VAL A 50 -3.98 -22.71 -24.71
CA VAL A 50 -4.64 -23.83 -24.05
C VAL A 50 -3.96 -25.12 -24.45
N ILE A 51 -3.48 -25.88 -23.48
CA ILE A 51 -3.08 -27.27 -23.69
C ILE A 51 -4.26 -28.16 -23.32
N ALA A 52 -4.95 -28.69 -24.33
CA ALA A 52 -6.12 -29.54 -24.18
C ALA A 52 -5.71 -31.01 -24.24
N SER A 53 -6.16 -31.80 -23.26
CA SER A 53 -5.95 -33.25 -23.21
C SER A 53 -7.15 -33.96 -22.59
N ALA A 54 -7.12 -35.30 -22.63
CA ALA A 54 -8.10 -36.14 -21.96
C ALA A 54 -8.08 -35.99 -20.42
N LYS A 55 -6.91 -35.71 -19.82
CA LYS A 55 -6.75 -35.59 -18.35
C LYS A 55 -7.00 -34.19 -17.83
N GLN A 56 -6.64 -33.16 -18.59
CA GLN A 56 -6.76 -31.78 -18.16
C GLN A 56 -6.73 -30.79 -19.32
N ASN A 57 -7.28 -29.60 -19.09
CA ASN A 57 -7.01 -28.41 -19.90
C ASN A 57 -6.16 -27.44 -19.09
N VAL A 58 -5.02 -27.00 -19.63
CA VAL A 58 -4.16 -25.99 -19.01
C VAL A 58 -4.28 -24.69 -19.77
N LEU A 59 -4.76 -23.65 -19.09
CA LEU A 59 -4.86 -22.29 -19.59
C LEU A 59 -3.62 -21.53 -19.13
N SER A 60 -2.84 -21.06 -20.10
CA SER A 60 -1.53 -20.46 -19.89
C SER A 60 -1.24 -19.39 -20.93
N THR A 61 0.02 -18.94 -20.99
CA THR A 61 0.53 -18.03 -22.01
C THR A 61 1.79 -18.59 -22.65
N GLU A 62 2.16 -18.09 -23.82
CA GLU A 62 3.40 -18.51 -24.49
C GLU A 62 4.64 -18.28 -23.62
N THR A 63 4.71 -17.15 -22.90
CA THR A 63 5.86 -16.88 -22.02
C THR A 63 5.96 -17.86 -20.85
N ILE A 64 4.84 -18.29 -20.28
CA ILE A 64 4.85 -19.26 -19.17
C ILE A 64 5.29 -20.63 -19.70
N LEU A 65 4.70 -21.10 -20.80
CA LEU A 65 5.07 -22.40 -21.39
C LEU A 65 6.52 -22.43 -21.92
N ALA A 66 7.08 -21.29 -22.27
CA ALA A 66 8.49 -21.14 -22.65
C ALA A 66 9.44 -20.94 -21.44
N ASN A 67 8.96 -21.01 -20.20
CA ASN A 67 9.72 -20.76 -18.96
C ASN A 67 10.38 -19.36 -18.89
N ASN A 68 9.78 -18.36 -19.53
CA ASN A 68 10.26 -16.98 -19.60
C ASN A 68 9.37 -15.97 -18.85
N ALA A 69 8.37 -16.44 -18.10
CA ALA A 69 7.50 -15.59 -17.31
C ALA A 69 8.20 -15.07 -16.04
N LYS A 70 7.91 -13.82 -15.67
CA LYS A 70 8.34 -13.25 -14.38
C LYS A 70 7.37 -13.66 -13.28
N TYR A 71 7.90 -13.89 -12.08
CA TYR A 71 7.07 -14.17 -10.91
C TYR A 71 6.39 -12.90 -10.37
N PRO A 72 5.22 -13.04 -9.72
CA PRO A 72 4.39 -14.24 -9.75
C PRO A 72 3.67 -14.38 -11.10
N PHE A 73 3.40 -15.61 -11.52
CA PHE A 73 2.51 -15.90 -12.65
C PHE A 73 1.49 -16.97 -12.28
N GLU A 74 0.38 -17.00 -13.00
CA GLU A 74 -0.75 -17.89 -12.74
C GLU A 74 -1.06 -18.74 -13.96
N GLN A 75 -1.52 -19.96 -13.70
CA GLN A 75 -2.15 -20.85 -14.67
C GLN A 75 -3.49 -21.35 -14.10
N SER A 76 -4.44 -21.61 -14.98
CA SER A 76 -5.67 -22.32 -14.59
C SER A 76 -5.65 -23.72 -15.20
N VAL A 77 -5.98 -24.72 -14.41
CA VAL A 77 -6.07 -26.11 -14.85
C VAL A 77 -7.48 -26.61 -14.61
N VAL A 78 -8.13 -27.14 -15.63
CA VAL A 78 -9.40 -27.86 -15.48
C VAL A 78 -9.10 -29.34 -15.53
N TYR A 79 -9.17 -30.00 -14.38
CA TYR A 79 -8.94 -31.44 -14.25
C TYR A 79 -10.16 -32.22 -14.74
N LYS A 80 -9.95 -33.30 -15.50
CA LYS A 80 -10.99 -34.11 -16.12
C LYS A 80 -10.92 -35.56 -15.63
N PRO A 81 -12.07 -36.27 -15.58
CA PRO A 81 -13.41 -35.86 -16.04
C PRO A 81 -14.21 -34.98 -15.06
N GLU A 82 -13.74 -34.78 -13.83
CA GLU A 82 -14.49 -34.17 -12.74
C GLU A 82 -14.75 -32.66 -12.92
N ASN A 83 -14.08 -32.02 -13.87
CA ASN A 83 -14.14 -30.57 -14.16
C ASN A 83 -13.79 -29.70 -12.94
N ILE A 84 -12.83 -30.15 -12.12
CA ILE A 84 -12.32 -29.38 -11.00
C ILE A 84 -11.43 -28.27 -11.54
N LEU A 85 -11.74 -27.02 -11.18
CA LEU A 85 -10.89 -25.88 -11.49
C LEU A 85 -9.79 -25.77 -10.45
N LEU A 86 -8.55 -25.81 -10.89
CA LEU A 86 -7.37 -25.47 -10.10
C LEU A 86 -6.84 -24.12 -10.59
N GLN A 87 -6.61 -23.20 -9.66
CA GLN A 87 -5.80 -22.01 -9.92
C GLN A 87 -4.44 -22.24 -9.29
N VAL A 88 -3.38 -22.19 -10.09
CA VAL A 88 -2.01 -22.47 -9.68
C VAL A 88 -1.20 -21.19 -9.86
N ALA A 89 -0.47 -20.77 -8.83
CA ALA A 89 0.42 -19.63 -8.89
C ALA A 89 1.84 -20.04 -8.49
N ASP A 90 2.81 -19.74 -9.35
CA ASP A 90 4.21 -19.78 -8.98
C ASP A 90 4.61 -18.39 -8.49
N LEU A 91 4.99 -18.31 -7.21
CA LEU A 91 5.37 -17.08 -6.51
C LEU A 91 6.90 -16.85 -6.55
N GLY A 92 7.65 -17.89 -6.88
CA GLY A 92 9.11 -17.90 -6.98
C GLY A 92 9.62 -19.29 -7.37
N LYS A 93 10.94 -19.42 -7.58
CA LYS A 93 11.59 -20.63 -8.15
C LYS A 93 11.15 -21.96 -7.52
N ASN A 94 10.87 -21.98 -6.22
CA ASN A 94 10.44 -23.17 -5.48
C ASN A 94 9.23 -22.86 -4.56
N ASN A 95 8.38 -21.90 -4.94
CA ASN A 95 7.23 -21.51 -4.14
C ASN A 95 5.99 -21.48 -5.03
N GLN A 96 5.26 -22.59 -5.05
CA GLN A 96 4.00 -22.73 -5.77
C GLN A 96 2.87 -22.85 -4.77
N ILE A 97 1.74 -22.21 -5.05
CA ILE A 97 0.50 -22.35 -4.31
C ILE A 97 -0.63 -22.67 -5.27
N PHE A 98 -1.67 -23.34 -4.78
CA PHE A 98 -2.88 -23.54 -5.56
C PHE A 98 -4.14 -23.55 -4.71
N THR A 99 -5.28 -23.35 -5.37
CA THR A 99 -6.61 -23.56 -4.81
C THR A 99 -7.47 -24.35 -5.78
N ALA A 100 -8.53 -25.00 -5.28
CA ALA A 100 -9.41 -25.87 -6.04
C ALA A 100 -10.89 -25.52 -5.83
N ASP A 101 -11.66 -25.46 -6.92
CA ASP A 101 -13.12 -25.28 -6.91
C ASP A 101 -13.77 -26.33 -7.83
N SER A 102 -14.45 -27.31 -7.25
CA SER A 102 -15.18 -28.37 -7.98
C SER A 102 -16.52 -27.89 -8.56
N THR A 103 -17.00 -26.71 -8.16
CA THR A 103 -18.29 -26.15 -8.57
C THR A 103 -18.16 -25.12 -9.69
N ALA A 104 -16.97 -24.54 -9.87
CA ALA A 104 -16.73 -23.39 -10.76
C ALA A 104 -17.19 -23.61 -12.21
N ILE A 105 -17.02 -24.82 -12.72
CA ILE A 105 -17.39 -25.16 -14.11
C ILE A 105 -18.87 -25.53 -14.20
N ALA A 106 -19.38 -26.32 -13.25
CA ALA A 106 -20.76 -26.80 -13.27
C ALA A 106 -21.80 -25.69 -13.04
N LYS A 107 -21.46 -24.66 -12.26
CA LYS A 107 -22.37 -23.53 -11.95
C LYS A 107 -22.51 -22.49 -13.07
N GLN A 108 -21.77 -22.64 -14.17
CA GLN A 108 -21.84 -21.69 -15.28
C GLN A 108 -23.17 -21.82 -16.02
N ALA A 109 -23.89 -20.71 -16.16
CA ALA A 109 -25.15 -20.64 -16.89
C ALA A 109 -24.98 -19.83 -18.18
N PHE A 110 -25.61 -20.30 -19.24
CA PHE A 110 -25.53 -19.71 -20.57
C PHE A 110 -26.91 -19.58 -21.23
N GLU A 111 -27.12 -18.46 -21.89
CA GLU A 111 -28.17 -18.26 -22.89
C GLU A 111 -27.64 -18.74 -24.24
N PHE A 112 -28.34 -19.66 -24.89
CA PHE A 112 -27.94 -20.18 -26.20
C PHE A 112 -28.63 -19.43 -27.33
N SER A 113 -27.90 -19.15 -28.41
CA SER A 113 -28.41 -18.54 -29.64
C SER A 113 -28.30 -19.51 -30.82
N SER A 114 -29.16 -19.33 -31.83
CA SER A 114 -29.09 -20.04 -33.11
C SER A 114 -28.04 -19.48 -34.07
N GLU A 115 -27.40 -18.37 -33.72
CA GLU A 115 -26.33 -17.77 -34.51
C GLU A 115 -25.15 -18.73 -34.70
N THR A 116 -24.59 -18.73 -35.90
CA THR A 116 -23.44 -19.53 -36.27
C THR A 116 -22.33 -18.70 -36.89
N LYS A 117 -21.09 -19.16 -36.72
CA LYS A 117 -19.89 -18.55 -37.28
C LYS A 117 -18.87 -19.64 -37.58
N VAL A 118 -18.12 -19.54 -38.68
CA VAL A 118 -17.04 -20.49 -38.99
C VAL A 118 -15.71 -19.94 -38.47
N ILE A 119 -15.01 -20.71 -37.64
CA ILE A 119 -13.69 -20.35 -37.10
C ILE A 119 -12.74 -21.54 -37.29
N LEU A 120 -11.59 -21.28 -37.91
CA LEU A 120 -10.58 -22.27 -38.28
C LEU A 120 -11.07 -23.45 -39.16
N GLY A 121 -12.30 -23.41 -39.67
CA GLY A 121 -12.91 -24.51 -40.45
C GLY A 121 -14.01 -25.27 -39.69
N TYR A 122 -14.23 -24.95 -38.41
CA TYR A 122 -15.33 -25.48 -37.61
C TYR A 122 -16.53 -24.54 -37.61
N THR A 123 -17.74 -25.10 -37.72
CA THR A 123 -18.98 -24.37 -37.48
C THR A 123 -19.18 -24.22 -35.96
N CYS A 124 -19.20 -22.98 -35.50
CA CYS A 124 -19.43 -22.62 -34.11
C CYS A 124 -20.87 -22.16 -33.87
N LYS A 125 -21.39 -22.46 -32.68
CA LYS A 125 -22.64 -21.93 -32.10
C LYS A 125 -22.29 -20.87 -31.05
N LYS A 126 -23.22 -19.97 -30.75
CA LYS A 126 -23.03 -18.92 -29.74
C LYS A 126 -23.73 -19.25 -28.42
N ALA A 127 -22.98 -19.12 -27.32
CA ALA A 127 -23.48 -19.07 -25.95
C ALA A 127 -23.16 -17.70 -25.34
N LYS A 128 -24.04 -17.18 -24.49
CA LYS A 128 -23.89 -15.87 -23.85
C LYS A 128 -24.05 -16.00 -22.35
N THR A 129 -23.27 -15.25 -21.58
CA THR A 129 -23.41 -15.14 -20.12
C THR A 129 -23.06 -13.74 -19.65
N ILE A 130 -23.46 -13.39 -18.42
CA ILE A 130 -23.14 -12.11 -17.78
C ILE A 130 -22.25 -12.35 -16.56
N VAL A 131 -21.06 -11.74 -16.54
CA VAL A 131 -20.14 -11.80 -15.39
C VAL A 131 -19.80 -10.39 -14.95
N ASN A 132 -20.22 -10.00 -13.73
CA ASN A 132 -20.02 -8.67 -13.16
C ASN A 132 -20.39 -7.56 -14.16
N SER A 133 -21.62 -7.65 -14.71
CA SER A 133 -22.18 -6.75 -15.74
C SER A 133 -21.50 -6.77 -17.11
N ASN A 134 -20.48 -7.61 -17.32
CA ASN A 134 -19.88 -7.80 -18.64
C ASN A 134 -20.65 -8.86 -19.41
N THR A 135 -21.03 -8.55 -20.63
CA THR A 135 -21.56 -9.55 -21.56
C THR A 135 -20.40 -10.34 -22.13
N ILE A 136 -20.43 -11.65 -21.95
CA ILE A 136 -19.45 -12.58 -22.52
C ILE A 136 -20.17 -13.48 -23.51
N GLU A 137 -19.77 -13.42 -24.78
CA GLU A 137 -20.21 -14.32 -25.83
C GLU A 137 -19.11 -15.34 -26.11
N LEU A 138 -19.48 -16.60 -26.25
CA LEU A 138 -18.59 -17.72 -26.51
C LEU A 138 -19.04 -18.42 -27.79
N TRP A 139 -18.16 -18.43 -28.79
CA TRP A 139 -18.35 -19.20 -30.02
C TRP A 139 -17.66 -20.54 -29.88
N TYR A 140 -18.44 -21.63 -29.87
CA TYR A 140 -17.95 -22.97 -29.57
C TYR A 140 -18.44 -24.00 -30.59
N THR A 141 -17.66 -25.07 -30.79
CA THR A 141 -18.01 -26.20 -31.66
C THR A 141 -17.99 -27.51 -30.90
N THR A 142 -18.89 -28.43 -31.24
CA THR A 142 -18.88 -29.82 -30.77
C THR A 142 -18.20 -30.75 -31.77
N ASP A 143 -18.03 -30.31 -33.03
CA ASP A 143 -17.54 -31.13 -34.15
C ASP A 143 -16.06 -31.50 -33.99
N ALA A 144 -15.32 -30.70 -33.22
CA ALA A 144 -13.93 -30.97 -32.88
C ALA A 144 -13.75 -32.21 -31.98
N GLY A 145 -14.79 -32.69 -31.30
CA GLY A 145 -14.74 -33.89 -30.43
C GLY A 145 -14.01 -33.71 -29.10
N ILE A 146 -13.49 -32.52 -28.79
CA ILE A 146 -12.86 -32.17 -27.50
C ILE A 146 -13.57 -30.98 -26.84
N LYS A 147 -13.37 -30.83 -25.53
CA LYS A 147 -13.82 -29.68 -24.74
C LYS A 147 -12.64 -28.88 -24.22
N ALA A 148 -12.58 -27.59 -24.57
CA ALA A 148 -11.56 -26.64 -24.13
C ALA A 148 -12.00 -25.20 -24.42
N ALA A 149 -11.51 -24.24 -23.65
CA ALA A 149 -11.80 -22.83 -23.86
C ALA A 149 -10.60 -21.94 -23.49
N PRO A 150 -10.47 -20.72 -24.07
CA PRO A 150 -9.37 -19.80 -23.78
C PRO A 150 -9.43 -19.20 -22.37
N THR A 151 -10.57 -19.33 -21.69
CA THR A 151 -10.77 -18.90 -20.30
C THR A 151 -11.50 -20.00 -19.53
N VAL A 152 -11.68 -19.83 -18.22
CA VAL A 152 -12.46 -20.75 -17.38
C VAL A 152 -13.92 -20.88 -17.85
N LEU A 153 -14.45 -19.87 -18.55
CA LEU A 153 -15.82 -19.87 -19.05
C LEU A 153 -15.96 -20.77 -20.28
N GLY A 154 -17.00 -21.61 -20.29
CA GLY A 154 -17.38 -22.43 -21.43
C GLY A 154 -16.61 -23.75 -21.56
N GLN A 155 -15.82 -24.13 -20.55
CA GLN A 155 -15.03 -25.37 -20.55
C GLN A 155 -15.88 -26.64 -20.73
N ASN A 156 -17.20 -26.58 -20.46
CA ASN A 156 -18.11 -27.71 -20.66
C ASN A 156 -18.97 -27.64 -21.94
N LEU A 157 -18.90 -26.55 -22.72
CA LEU A 157 -19.74 -26.34 -23.92
C LEU A 157 -19.30 -27.16 -25.13
N GLY A 158 -17.99 -27.27 -25.33
CA GLY A 158 -17.34 -27.77 -26.54
C GLY A 158 -15.93 -27.20 -26.65
N LEU A 159 -15.38 -27.15 -27.86
CA LEU A 159 -14.18 -26.37 -28.14
C LEU A 159 -14.59 -24.91 -28.42
N VAL A 160 -14.37 -24.01 -27.46
CA VAL A 160 -14.57 -22.57 -27.63
C VAL A 160 -13.43 -22.01 -28.46
N LEU A 161 -13.75 -21.49 -29.65
CA LEU A 161 -12.78 -20.92 -30.57
C LEU A 161 -12.72 -19.40 -30.52
N GLU A 162 -13.74 -18.74 -29.95
CA GLU A 162 -13.69 -17.30 -29.72
C GLU A 162 -14.48 -16.91 -28.48
N GLN A 163 -13.92 -16.00 -27.69
CA GLN A 163 -14.63 -15.27 -26.65
C GLN A 163 -14.70 -13.79 -27.02
N VAL A 164 -15.89 -13.19 -26.94
CA VAL A 164 -16.12 -11.76 -27.11
C VAL A 164 -16.62 -11.17 -25.81
N ARG A 165 -15.93 -10.17 -25.29
CA ARG A 165 -16.34 -9.40 -24.10
C ARG A 165 -16.85 -8.04 -24.54
N ASN A 166 -18.07 -7.70 -24.14
CA ASN A 166 -18.77 -6.43 -24.40
C ASN A 166 -18.77 -6.01 -25.88
N GLY A 167 -18.77 -6.98 -26.80
CA GLY A 167 -18.78 -6.73 -28.24
C GLY A 167 -17.52 -6.10 -28.82
N ASN A 168 -16.46 -5.87 -28.03
CA ASN A 168 -15.27 -5.14 -28.49
C ASN A 168 -13.93 -5.81 -28.19
N SER A 169 -13.87 -6.72 -27.23
CA SER A 169 -12.63 -7.40 -26.81
C SER A 169 -12.70 -8.88 -27.17
N TYR A 170 -11.81 -9.33 -28.04
CA TYR A 170 -11.85 -10.67 -28.61
C TYR A 170 -10.65 -11.50 -28.16
N VAL A 171 -10.90 -12.79 -27.93
CA VAL A 171 -9.88 -13.82 -27.74
C VAL A 171 -10.20 -14.95 -28.72
N THR A 172 -9.51 -14.98 -29.87
CA THR A 172 -9.88 -15.83 -31.01
C THR A 172 -8.77 -16.84 -31.30
N ALA A 173 -9.13 -18.11 -31.48
CA ALA A 173 -8.21 -19.17 -31.84
C ALA A 173 -7.61 -18.91 -33.23
N THR A 174 -6.29 -19.02 -33.32
CA THR A 174 -5.54 -18.80 -34.56
C THR A 174 -4.86 -20.08 -35.05
N LYS A 175 -4.57 -21.02 -34.15
CA LYS A 175 -3.87 -22.26 -34.47
C LYS A 175 -4.28 -23.37 -33.50
N ILE A 176 -4.46 -24.58 -34.03
CA ILE A 176 -4.61 -25.82 -33.28
C ILE A 176 -3.55 -26.79 -33.80
N GLU A 177 -2.68 -27.29 -32.92
CA GLU A 177 -1.63 -28.24 -33.29
C GLU A 177 -1.59 -29.42 -32.31
N GLU A 178 -1.46 -30.63 -32.85
CA GLU A 178 -1.19 -31.84 -32.05
C GLU A 178 0.25 -31.76 -31.53
N VAL A 179 0.46 -31.95 -30.22
CA VAL A 179 1.77 -31.88 -29.59
C VAL A 179 2.11 -33.21 -28.92
N ASN A 180 3.35 -33.66 -29.14
CA ASN A 180 3.91 -34.82 -28.46
C ASN A 180 4.68 -34.36 -27.21
N ASN A 181 4.74 -35.20 -26.18
CA ASN A 181 5.59 -35.01 -24.99
C ASN A 181 5.23 -33.86 -24.02
N TYR A 182 4.00 -33.32 -24.03
CA TYR A 182 3.55 -32.43 -22.96
C TYR A 182 3.24 -33.24 -21.69
N LYS A 183 3.88 -32.89 -20.57
CA LYS A 183 3.59 -33.50 -19.27
C LYS A 183 2.46 -32.73 -18.59
N PRO A 184 1.39 -33.41 -18.13
CA PRO A 184 0.37 -32.78 -17.31
C PRO A 184 0.97 -32.07 -16.09
N ILE A 185 0.28 -31.05 -15.61
CA ILE A 185 0.64 -30.37 -14.37
C ILE A 185 0.24 -31.33 -13.25
N ASP A 186 1.22 -31.74 -12.46
CA ASP A 186 1.05 -32.62 -11.32
C ASP A 186 1.45 -31.83 -10.07
N LEU A 187 0.50 -31.61 -9.17
CA LEU A 187 0.70 -30.88 -7.91
C LEU A 187 1.20 -31.82 -6.79
N GLY A 188 1.38 -33.11 -7.08
CA GLY A 188 1.89 -34.10 -6.15
C GLY A 188 1.08 -34.18 -4.86
N ALA A 189 1.77 -34.23 -3.72
CA ALA A 189 1.17 -34.28 -2.38
C ALA A 189 0.85 -32.89 -1.80
N GLN A 190 0.94 -31.82 -2.59
CA GLN A 190 0.68 -30.47 -2.09
C GLN A 190 -0.80 -30.30 -1.75
N LYS A 191 -1.09 -29.64 -0.62
CA LYS A 191 -2.47 -29.35 -0.19
C LYS A 191 -2.97 -28.03 -0.79
N PRO A 192 -4.24 -27.96 -1.22
CA PRO A 192 -4.83 -26.71 -1.69
C PRO A 192 -4.96 -25.70 -0.53
N THR A 193 -4.79 -24.43 -0.85
CA THR A 193 -5.20 -23.31 -0.02
C THR A 193 -6.67 -22.98 -0.28
N ASP A 194 -7.36 -22.34 0.67
CA ASP A 194 -8.66 -21.74 0.38
C ASP A 194 -8.49 -20.55 -0.59
N GLY A 195 -9.58 -20.18 -1.27
CA GLY A 195 -9.54 -19.15 -2.32
C GLY A 195 -9.17 -17.74 -1.82
N LEU A 196 -9.37 -17.42 -0.53
CA LEU A 196 -8.97 -16.13 0.04
C LEU A 196 -7.47 -16.14 0.36
N THR A 197 -6.98 -17.20 1.01
CA THR A 197 -5.56 -17.38 1.29
C THR A 197 -4.73 -17.42 0.00
N TYR A 198 -5.21 -18.10 -1.05
CA TYR A 198 -4.57 -18.12 -2.36
C TYR A 198 -4.34 -16.70 -2.90
N LYS A 199 -5.39 -15.86 -2.89
CA LYS A 199 -5.33 -14.48 -3.38
C LYS A 199 -4.42 -13.60 -2.52
N ASP A 200 -4.45 -13.76 -1.21
CA ASP A 200 -3.60 -13.00 -0.27
C ASP A 200 -2.11 -13.32 -0.47
N LEU A 201 -1.75 -14.61 -0.54
CA LEU A 201 -0.36 -15.04 -0.76
C LEU A 201 0.15 -14.60 -2.13
N LEU A 202 -0.68 -14.74 -3.18
CA LEU A 202 -0.37 -14.24 -4.51
C LEU A 202 -0.13 -12.72 -4.50
N TRP A 203 -1.02 -11.95 -3.86
CA TRP A 203 -0.88 -10.50 -3.77
C TRP A 203 0.40 -10.10 -3.02
N LYS A 204 0.66 -10.70 -1.84
CA LYS A 204 1.86 -10.43 -1.03
C LYS A 204 3.16 -10.78 -1.73
N SER A 205 3.16 -11.73 -2.68
CA SER A 205 4.36 -12.04 -3.47
C SER A 205 4.78 -10.94 -4.45
N ARG A 206 3.91 -9.96 -4.73
CA ARG A 206 4.16 -8.89 -5.72
C ARG A 206 5.02 -7.74 -5.16
N PHE A 207 5.26 -7.70 -3.86
CA PHE A 207 6.00 -6.64 -3.18
C PHE A 207 6.82 -7.21 -2.03
N THR A 208 7.77 -6.42 -1.52
CA THR A 208 8.54 -6.79 -0.33
C THR A 208 7.90 -6.20 0.92
N THR A 209 7.76 -7.01 1.97
CA THR A 209 7.30 -6.55 3.29
C THR A 209 8.42 -6.72 4.30
N LEU A 210 8.78 -5.62 4.96
CA LEU A 210 9.65 -5.60 6.12
C LEU A 210 8.75 -5.54 7.36
N ASN A 211 8.63 -6.68 8.07
CA ASN A 211 7.88 -6.76 9.31
C ASN A 211 8.73 -6.15 10.45
N VAL A 212 8.38 -4.95 10.90
CA VAL A 212 9.15 -4.24 11.94
C VAL A 212 8.73 -4.73 13.32
N PHE A 213 7.44 -4.61 13.62
CA PHE A 213 6.79 -5.00 14.89
C PHE A 213 5.52 -5.80 14.62
N ASN A 214 5.24 -6.80 15.45
CA ASN A 214 4.04 -7.63 15.30
C ASN A 214 3.32 -7.77 16.65
N ASN A 215 2.18 -7.09 16.77
CA ASN A 215 1.34 -7.09 17.97
C ASN A 215 2.09 -6.75 19.26
N GLU A 216 3.00 -5.80 19.18
CA GLU A 216 3.86 -5.37 20.28
C GLU A 216 3.14 -4.40 21.21
N THR A 217 3.30 -4.60 22.51
CA THR A 217 2.77 -3.66 23.51
C THR A 217 3.55 -2.34 23.51
N ILE A 218 2.89 -1.21 23.64
CA ILE A 218 3.50 0.09 24.01
C ILE A 218 2.73 0.61 25.22
N ASN A 219 3.37 0.72 26.38
CA ASN A 219 2.73 1.01 27.66
C ASN A 219 3.66 1.82 28.58
N PHE A 220 3.19 2.12 29.79
CA PHE A 220 4.02 2.73 30.83
C PHE A 220 4.16 1.80 32.04
N THR A 221 5.40 1.36 32.31
CA THR A 221 5.76 0.42 33.36
C THR A 221 7.17 0.67 33.89
N ASP A 222 7.37 0.45 35.19
CA ASP A 222 8.69 0.54 35.83
C ASP A 222 9.61 -0.64 35.45
N LYS A 223 9.02 -1.76 35.04
CA LYS A 223 9.75 -2.98 34.66
C LYS A 223 9.74 -3.17 33.16
N LEU A 224 10.88 -2.86 32.54
CA LEU A 224 11.12 -3.07 31.11
C LEU A 224 11.78 -4.42 30.87
N SER A 225 11.23 -5.17 29.90
CA SER A 225 11.86 -6.37 29.36
C SER A 225 12.11 -6.15 27.88
N SER A 226 13.38 -6.22 27.46
CA SER A 226 13.78 -6.07 26.06
C SER A 226 14.34 -7.39 25.54
N ASP A 227 14.01 -7.71 24.30
CA ASP A 227 14.57 -8.85 23.56
C ASP A 227 15.23 -8.35 22.27
N SER A 228 14.82 -8.87 21.10
CA SER A 228 15.13 -8.26 19.80
C SER A 228 14.49 -6.88 19.60
N ILE A 229 13.52 -6.52 20.44
CA ILE A 229 12.83 -5.23 20.49
C ILE A 229 13.21 -4.51 21.77
N PHE A 230 13.83 -3.34 21.61
CA PHE A 230 14.29 -2.51 22.72
C PHE A 230 13.16 -1.60 23.19
N ARG A 231 12.99 -1.50 24.50
CA ARG A 231 11.95 -0.67 25.13
C ARG A 231 12.60 0.43 25.96
N PHE A 232 12.12 1.67 25.78
CA PHE A 232 12.66 2.86 26.42
C PHE A 232 11.53 3.75 26.96
N ALA A 233 11.89 4.77 27.75
CA ALA A 233 10.95 5.77 28.28
C ALA A 233 9.73 5.15 28.98
N GLY A 234 9.97 4.23 29.91
CA GLY A 234 8.91 3.51 30.61
C GLY A 234 8.11 2.53 29.74
N GLY A 235 8.54 2.27 28.49
CA GLY A 235 7.88 1.35 27.56
C GLY A 235 7.11 2.06 26.46
N THR A 236 7.06 3.39 26.49
CA THR A 236 6.33 4.24 25.54
C THR A 236 7.04 4.37 24.19
N VAL A 237 8.32 3.99 24.13
CA VAL A 237 9.11 3.87 22.90
C VAL A 237 9.59 2.44 22.73
N ILE A 238 9.29 1.85 21.57
CA ILE A 238 9.88 0.59 21.12
C ILE A 238 10.76 0.84 19.89
N ALA A 239 11.91 0.17 19.81
CA ALA A 239 12.84 0.34 18.70
C ALA A 239 13.45 -1.00 18.27
N ARG A 240 13.69 -1.14 16.96
CA ARG A 240 14.36 -2.28 16.36
C ARG A 240 15.23 -1.83 15.20
N LYS A 241 16.39 -2.47 15.03
CA LYS A 241 17.25 -2.25 13.87
C LYS A 241 16.76 -3.10 12.70
N ILE A 242 16.51 -2.46 11.56
CA ILE A 242 15.99 -3.10 10.35
C ILE A 242 16.99 -2.92 9.22
N LYS A 243 17.26 -4.01 8.48
CA LYS A 243 18.05 -3.98 7.25
C LYS A 243 17.12 -3.78 6.07
N PHE A 244 17.26 -2.65 5.39
CA PHE A 244 16.53 -2.36 4.16
C PHE A 244 17.21 -3.05 2.98
N PRO A 245 16.45 -3.61 2.03
CA PRO A 245 17.03 -4.19 0.83
C PRO A 245 17.70 -3.10 -0.01
N ASP A 246 18.74 -3.47 -0.74
CA ASP A 246 19.28 -2.65 -1.82
C ASP A 246 18.45 -2.88 -3.08
N VAL A 247 17.63 -1.90 -3.44
CA VAL A 247 16.74 -1.97 -4.59
C VAL A 247 17.25 -0.99 -5.66
N PRO A 248 17.62 -1.47 -6.87
CA PRO A 248 18.10 -0.61 -7.95
C PRO A 248 17.01 0.31 -8.52
N ALA A 249 15.75 -0.16 -8.50
CA ALA A 249 14.59 0.63 -8.86
C ALA A 249 14.20 1.56 -7.71
N SER A 250 13.48 2.65 -8.01
CA SER A 250 12.86 3.53 -7.01
C SER A 250 11.46 2.98 -6.67
N PRO A 251 11.29 2.21 -5.57
CA PRO A 251 9.99 1.68 -5.22
C PRO A 251 9.05 2.76 -4.68
N ASN A 252 7.75 2.50 -4.75
CA ASN A 252 6.81 3.14 -3.83
C ASN A 252 6.95 2.45 -2.47
N VAL A 253 7.19 3.22 -1.42
CA VAL A 253 7.42 2.71 -0.07
C VAL A 253 6.35 3.25 0.85
N PHE A 254 5.69 2.34 1.57
CA PHE A 254 4.67 2.69 2.55
C PHE A 254 5.07 2.17 3.92
N VAL A 255 4.83 2.97 4.95
CA VAL A 255 4.74 2.49 6.33
C VAL A 255 3.27 2.26 6.67
N ASP A 256 2.96 1.13 7.29
CA ASP A 256 1.65 0.86 7.85
C ASP A 256 1.73 0.50 9.32
N VAL A 257 0.74 0.97 10.08
CA VAL A 257 0.57 0.70 11.51
C VAL A 257 -0.84 0.21 11.74
N THR A 258 -0.97 -0.95 12.37
CA THR A 258 -2.22 -1.38 13.01
C THR A 258 -2.11 -1.09 14.50
N GLU A 259 -3.11 -0.44 15.09
CA GLU A 259 -3.11 -0.10 16.51
C GLU A 259 -4.46 -0.44 17.15
N GLN A 260 -4.39 -0.84 18.41
CA GLN A 260 -5.54 -0.98 19.28
C GLN A 260 -5.16 -0.67 20.73
N SER A 261 -6.12 -0.16 21.51
CA SER A 261 -5.94 -0.05 22.94
C SER A 261 -5.86 -1.45 23.58
N ASN A 262 -5.02 -1.54 24.60
CA ASN A 262 -4.91 -2.68 25.50
C ASN A 262 -5.12 -2.26 26.97
N GLY A 263 -5.55 -1.02 27.20
CA GLY A 263 -5.82 -0.46 28.52
C GLY A 263 -6.04 1.05 28.48
N ASP A 264 -5.32 1.78 27.62
CA ASP A 264 -5.43 3.23 27.56
C ASP A 264 -6.74 3.70 26.88
N ALA A 265 -7.46 4.62 27.51
CA ALA A 265 -8.72 5.16 27.01
C ALA A 265 -8.55 6.43 26.15
N TYR A 266 -7.38 7.05 26.18
CA TYR A 266 -7.15 8.39 25.63
C TYR A 266 -6.64 8.37 24.18
N ASP A 267 -6.79 9.50 23.52
CA ASP A 267 -6.24 9.83 22.21
C ASP A 267 -4.79 10.32 22.33
N ARG A 268 -3.84 9.44 22.07
CA ARG A 268 -2.41 9.69 22.29
C ARG A 268 -1.71 10.12 21.01
N THR A 269 -0.71 10.98 21.17
CA THR A 269 0.26 11.27 20.10
C THR A 269 1.08 10.01 19.82
N GLY A 270 1.09 9.59 18.57
CA GLY A 270 1.88 8.47 18.07
C GLY A 270 2.84 8.92 16.96
N SER A 271 4.02 8.30 16.91
CA SER A 271 4.99 8.56 15.83
C SER A 271 5.76 7.30 15.48
N VAL A 272 5.82 6.97 14.19
CA VAL A 272 6.80 6.02 13.64
C VAL A 272 7.95 6.83 13.08
N PHE A 273 9.17 6.54 13.51
CA PHE A 273 10.33 7.36 13.17
C PHE A 273 11.61 6.54 12.98
N ILE A 274 12.53 7.13 12.22
CA ILE A 274 13.91 6.67 12.08
C ILE A 274 14.79 7.44 13.07
N ILE A 275 15.73 6.75 13.69
CA ILE A 275 16.77 7.37 14.52
C ILE A 275 18.08 7.42 13.70
N PRO A 276 18.48 8.59 13.18
CA PRO A 276 19.78 8.74 12.53
C PRO A 276 20.91 8.51 13.55
N THR A 277 21.92 7.74 13.15
CA THR A 277 23.11 7.44 13.97
C THR A 277 24.40 7.69 13.20
N ASP A 278 24.32 8.55 12.17
CA ASP A 278 25.43 8.93 11.28
C ASP A 278 26.31 10.05 11.87
N LYS A 279 25.88 10.67 12.97
CA LYS A 279 26.61 11.70 13.72
C LYS A 279 27.02 11.20 15.11
N PRO A 280 27.98 11.87 15.80
CA PRO A 280 28.49 11.44 17.10
C PRO A 280 27.43 11.29 18.20
N THR A 281 26.32 12.03 18.10
CA THR A 281 25.21 11.96 19.06
C THR A 281 23.91 11.66 18.35
N SER A 282 23.10 10.78 18.94
CA SER A 282 21.78 10.39 18.42
C SER A 282 20.72 10.31 19.53
N LEU A 283 19.44 10.21 19.14
CA LEU A 283 18.39 9.89 20.10
C LEU A 283 18.62 8.51 20.76
N MET A 284 19.25 7.57 20.05
CA MET A 284 19.54 6.24 20.61
C MET A 284 20.49 6.33 21.82
N ASP A 285 21.45 7.25 21.80
CA ASP A 285 22.35 7.48 22.94
C ASP A 285 21.60 8.08 24.13
N ALA A 286 20.64 8.97 23.88
CA ALA A 286 19.77 9.53 24.91
C ALA A 286 18.81 8.48 25.51
N LEU A 287 18.23 7.62 24.66
CA LEU A 287 17.32 6.54 25.08
C LEU A 287 18.03 5.51 25.96
N LYS A 288 19.30 5.20 25.68
CA LYS A 288 20.12 4.29 26.48
C LYS A 288 20.63 4.91 27.77
N ASN A 289 20.84 6.23 27.77
CA ASN A 289 21.45 6.94 28.88
C ASN A 289 20.47 7.96 29.48
N SER A 290 20.52 9.20 29.00
CA SER A 290 19.72 10.30 29.52
C SER A 290 19.43 11.31 28.42
N VAL A 291 18.28 11.98 28.51
CA VAL A 291 17.92 13.12 27.66
C VAL A 291 18.98 14.23 27.67
N LYS A 292 19.79 14.33 28.73
CA LYS A 292 20.90 15.29 28.87
C LYS A 292 22.01 15.12 27.83
N VAL A 293 22.06 13.98 27.14
CA VAL A 293 23.00 13.73 26.04
C VAL A 293 22.63 14.54 24.79
N LEU A 294 21.35 14.88 24.62
CA LEU A 294 20.89 15.63 23.46
C LEU A 294 21.34 17.09 23.52
N PRO A 295 21.60 17.73 22.36
CA PRO A 295 21.90 19.15 22.32
C PRO A 295 20.72 19.96 22.86
N VAL A 296 21.04 21.02 23.60
CA VAL A 296 20.05 21.93 24.18
C VAL A 296 19.74 23.07 23.22
N TYR A 297 18.46 23.37 23.05
CA TYR A 297 17.93 24.52 22.34
C TYR A 297 17.27 25.46 23.34
N ASP A 298 17.61 26.75 23.25
CA ASP A 298 17.05 27.84 24.04
C ASP A 298 16.75 29.01 23.11
N ASN A 299 15.53 29.53 23.18
CA ASN A 299 15.08 30.66 22.38
C ASN A 299 14.77 31.92 23.21
N GLY A 300 15.10 31.92 24.50
CA GLY A 300 14.90 33.03 25.41
C GLY A 300 13.54 33.07 26.09
N ASN A 301 12.73 32.00 26.01
CA ASN A 301 11.43 31.94 26.70
C ASN A 301 11.52 31.44 28.16
N GLY A 302 12.73 31.20 28.67
CA GLY A 302 12.98 30.73 30.03
C GLY A 302 12.92 29.20 30.20
N LYS A 303 12.76 28.43 29.12
CA LYS A 303 12.84 26.97 29.11
C LYS A 303 13.93 26.47 28.15
N VAL A 304 14.31 25.21 28.33
CA VAL A 304 15.29 24.53 27.50
C VAL A 304 14.69 23.27 26.88
N TYR A 305 15.06 23.00 25.63
CA TYR A 305 14.50 21.92 24.82
C TYR A 305 15.60 21.00 24.32
N GLN A 306 15.41 19.68 24.37
CA GLN A 306 16.45 18.71 24.10
C GLN A 306 16.28 18.07 22.73
N GLY A 307 17.30 18.15 21.88
CA GLY A 307 17.35 17.45 20.59
C GLY A 307 16.36 17.95 19.54
N VAL A 308 15.85 19.18 19.66
CA VAL A 308 14.78 19.67 18.78
C VAL A 308 15.28 20.24 17.44
N VAL A 309 16.57 20.55 17.32
CA VAL A 309 17.19 21.08 16.09
C VAL A 309 18.46 20.31 15.75
N ALA A 310 18.79 20.24 14.46
CA ALA A 310 20.06 19.70 13.99
C ALA A 310 21.23 20.56 14.43
N THR A 311 22.36 19.91 14.70
CA THR A 311 23.64 20.54 14.99
C THR A 311 24.74 19.84 14.17
N PRO A 312 25.99 20.34 14.17
CA PRO A 312 27.09 19.61 13.55
C PRO A 312 27.24 18.16 14.04
N ASN A 313 26.85 17.89 15.29
CA ASN A 313 27.06 16.60 15.96
C ASN A 313 25.77 15.80 16.20
N TYR A 314 24.61 16.31 15.81
CA TYR A 314 23.31 15.66 16.06
C TYR A 314 22.33 15.86 14.90
N ASN A 315 21.55 14.81 14.62
CA ASN A 315 20.41 14.84 13.72
C ASN A 315 19.13 14.52 14.52
N PRO A 316 18.08 15.36 14.44
CA PRO A 316 16.76 15.03 14.98
C PRO A 316 16.20 13.78 14.31
N VAL A 317 15.26 13.10 14.98
CA VAL A 317 14.59 11.94 14.40
C VAL A 317 13.73 12.32 13.20
N ILE A 318 13.65 11.41 12.23
CA ILE A 318 12.84 11.59 11.02
C ILE A 318 11.53 10.83 11.20
N GLU A 319 10.42 11.54 11.32
CA GLU A 319 9.10 10.91 11.39
C GLU A 319 8.71 10.36 10.02
N LEU A 320 8.59 9.04 9.94
CA LEU A 320 7.98 8.37 8.79
C LEU A 320 6.48 8.69 8.77
N MET A 321 5.82 8.59 9.92
CA MET A 321 4.39 8.84 10.06
C MET A 321 4.05 9.32 11.46
N ARG A 322 3.33 10.45 11.55
CA ARG A 322 2.66 10.89 12.77
C ARG A 322 1.21 10.46 12.74
N PHE A 323 0.74 9.87 13.83
CA PHE A 323 -0.64 9.40 13.97
C PHE A 323 -1.16 9.70 15.37
N PHE A 324 -2.46 9.57 15.55
CA PHE A 324 -3.13 9.76 16.84
C PHE A 324 -3.98 8.56 17.14
N THR A 325 -3.78 7.92 18.29
CA THR A 325 -4.64 6.81 18.70
C THR A 325 -6.07 7.33 18.86
N PRO A 326 -7.09 6.53 18.55
CA PRO A 326 -8.44 6.85 18.94
C PRO A 326 -8.63 6.60 20.44
N PHE A 327 -9.77 7.05 20.96
CA PHE A 327 -10.17 6.79 22.34
C PHE A 327 -10.55 5.32 22.56
N GLY A 328 -9.59 4.49 22.99
CA GLY A 328 -9.86 3.17 23.59
C GLY A 328 -10.33 2.05 22.63
N VAL A 329 -10.06 2.17 21.33
CA VAL A 329 -10.51 1.18 20.31
C VAL A 329 -10.13 -0.25 20.68
N GLY A 330 -11.06 -1.19 20.48
CA GLY A 330 -10.87 -2.60 20.86
C GLY A 330 -11.13 -2.83 22.35
N LYS A 331 -10.26 -2.31 23.24
CA LYS A 331 -10.36 -2.53 24.69
C LYS A 331 -11.68 -2.05 25.29
N TYR A 332 -12.21 -0.92 24.80
CA TYR A 332 -13.43 -0.30 25.31
C TYR A 332 -14.66 -0.57 24.44
N ASN A 333 -14.61 -1.53 23.52
CA ASN A 333 -15.75 -1.90 22.67
C ASN A 333 -16.94 -2.50 23.46
N ASN A 334 -16.76 -2.75 24.75
CA ASN A 334 -17.84 -3.09 25.69
C ASN A 334 -18.80 -1.91 25.95
N LEU A 335 -18.35 -0.66 25.80
CA LEU A 335 -19.22 0.52 25.84
C LEU A 335 -20.24 0.42 24.70
N LYS A 336 -21.53 0.67 24.96
CA LYS A 336 -22.58 0.55 23.94
C LYS A 336 -23.28 1.88 23.73
N LEU A 337 -23.41 2.25 22.46
CA LEU A 337 -24.29 3.32 22.00
C LEU A 337 -25.15 2.75 20.87
N LYS A 338 -26.45 3.08 20.88
CA LYS A 338 -27.40 2.57 19.89
C LYS A 338 -26.90 2.90 18.48
N ASP A 339 -26.98 1.92 17.59
CA ASP A 339 -26.58 2.02 16.18
C ASP A 339 -25.09 2.36 15.96
N LYS A 340 -24.22 2.11 16.96
CA LYS A 340 -22.76 2.23 16.82
C LYS A 340 -22.09 0.87 17.04
N THR A 341 -21.52 0.34 15.97
CA THR A 341 -20.63 -0.82 16.01
C THR A 341 -19.19 -0.32 15.96
N TRP A 342 -18.47 -0.45 17.07
CA TRP A 342 -17.09 0.02 17.19
C TRP A 342 -16.13 -0.81 16.34
N ALA A 343 -15.11 -0.16 15.78
CA ALA A 343 -13.99 -0.85 15.17
C ALA A 343 -13.18 -1.60 16.25
N ASP A 344 -12.61 -2.75 15.91
CA ASP A 344 -11.77 -3.52 16.83
C ASP A 344 -10.33 -2.99 16.93
N LYS A 345 -9.89 -2.30 15.87
CA LYS A 345 -8.56 -1.72 15.68
C LYS A 345 -8.62 -0.65 14.61
N VAL A 346 -7.60 0.19 14.55
CA VAL A 346 -7.41 1.20 13.51
C VAL A 346 -6.18 0.89 12.68
N TYR A 347 -6.21 1.34 11.43
CA TYR A 347 -5.15 1.12 10.46
C TYR A 347 -4.70 2.47 9.88
N TYR A 348 -3.41 2.73 9.97
CA TYR A 348 -2.73 3.89 9.42
C TYR A 348 -1.80 3.42 8.31
N ARG A 349 -1.75 4.15 7.20
CA ARG A 349 -0.79 3.89 6.13
C ARG A 349 -0.40 5.18 5.46
N GLN A 350 0.90 5.39 5.28
CA GLN A 350 1.45 6.58 4.66
C GLN A 350 2.52 6.22 3.64
N ASP A 351 2.47 6.89 2.48
CA ASP A 351 3.54 6.88 1.50
C ASP A 351 4.74 7.67 2.07
N ILE A 352 5.90 7.04 2.10
CA ILE A 352 7.17 7.59 2.57
C ILE A 352 8.27 7.44 1.52
N SER A 353 7.87 7.29 0.24
CA SER A 353 8.78 7.00 -0.86
C SER A 353 9.84 8.10 -1.04
N GLU A 354 9.55 9.33 -0.65
CA GLU A 354 10.50 10.46 -0.64
C GLU A 354 11.64 10.31 0.37
N LEU A 355 11.44 9.51 1.43
CA LEU A 355 12.45 9.25 2.46
C LEU A 355 13.28 7.99 2.16
N PHE A 356 12.82 7.11 1.26
CA PHE A 356 13.47 5.83 0.97
C PHE A 356 14.93 5.94 0.50
N PRO A 357 15.38 6.96 -0.27
CA PRO A 357 16.79 7.08 -0.62
C PRO A 357 17.74 7.16 0.58
N LEU A 358 17.26 7.63 1.74
CA LEU A 358 18.03 7.63 2.98
C LEU A 358 18.30 6.20 3.49
N LEU A 359 17.36 5.28 3.24
CA LEU A 359 17.28 3.93 3.83
C LEU A 359 17.76 2.83 2.87
N ASN A 360 17.72 3.05 1.55
CA ASN A 360 18.03 2.03 0.55
C ASN A 360 19.40 1.37 0.78
N GLY A 361 19.42 0.04 0.89
CA GLY A 361 20.63 -0.74 1.14
C GLY A 361 21.28 -0.56 2.52
N LYS A 362 20.66 0.18 3.46
CA LYS A 362 21.22 0.48 4.79
C LYS A 362 20.50 -0.26 5.91
N GLU A 363 21.18 -0.34 7.06
CA GLU A 363 20.53 -0.64 8.32
C GLU A 363 20.13 0.64 9.03
N ALA A 364 18.91 0.71 9.54
CA ALA A 364 18.42 1.86 10.29
C ALA A 364 17.62 1.41 11.51
N TRP A 365 17.66 2.22 12.57
CA TRP A 365 16.78 2.06 13.73
C TRP A 365 15.39 2.60 13.38
N VAL A 366 14.40 1.72 13.38
CA VAL A 366 12.98 2.06 13.26
C VAL A 366 12.36 1.97 14.64
N ALA A 367 11.65 3.02 15.04
CA ALA A 367 11.03 3.11 16.35
C ALA A 367 9.57 3.58 16.25
N VAL A 368 8.80 3.25 17.28
CA VAL A 368 7.42 3.71 17.47
C VAL A 368 7.32 4.29 18.86
N PHE A 369 6.72 5.48 18.95
CA PHE A 369 6.34 6.15 20.18
C PHE A 369 4.82 6.24 20.27
N ILE A 370 4.26 5.97 21.45
CA ILE A 370 2.89 6.37 21.83
C ILE A 370 2.96 6.92 23.26
N GLY A 371 2.77 8.23 23.42
CA GLY A 371 2.86 8.90 24.71
C GLY A 371 1.69 8.53 25.62
N ASN A 372 1.93 7.66 26.60
CA ASN A 372 0.89 7.19 27.52
C ASN A 372 1.45 6.92 28.92
N TYR A 373 0.53 6.83 29.88
CA TYR A 373 0.83 6.49 31.29
C TYR A 373 0.10 5.22 31.76
N ASP A 374 -0.52 4.47 30.85
CA ASP A 374 -1.31 3.30 31.19
C ASP A 374 -0.47 2.01 31.22
N LYS A 375 -0.73 1.14 32.19
CA LYS A 375 0.01 -0.13 32.34
C LYS A 375 -0.32 -1.13 31.23
N GLY A 376 -1.54 -1.13 30.71
CA GLY A 376 -1.96 -1.97 29.59
C GLY A 376 -1.56 -1.38 28.24
N GLY A 377 -1.63 -0.06 28.11
CA GLY A 377 -1.20 0.74 26.98
C GLY A 377 -1.94 0.38 25.70
N HIS A 378 -1.16 0.17 24.63
CA HIS A 378 -1.61 -0.13 23.28
C HIS A 378 -0.91 -1.38 22.74
N LYS A 379 -1.46 -1.98 21.68
CA LYS A 379 -0.77 -2.97 20.86
C LYS A 379 -0.61 -2.45 19.44
N VAL A 380 0.58 -2.60 18.87
CA VAL A 380 0.90 -2.14 17.53
C VAL A 380 1.53 -3.22 16.65
N SER A 381 1.20 -3.22 15.37
CA SER A 381 1.95 -3.93 14.34
C SER A 381 2.40 -2.93 13.29
N VAL A 382 3.67 -2.98 12.88
CA VAL A 382 4.25 -2.04 11.94
C VAL A 382 4.96 -2.78 10.82
N ASN A 383 4.59 -2.47 9.58
CA ASN A 383 5.28 -2.97 8.40
C ASN A 383 5.76 -1.82 7.52
N ILE A 384 6.81 -2.09 6.76
CA ILE A 384 7.24 -1.24 5.65
C ILE A 384 7.14 -2.06 4.37
N THR A 385 6.37 -1.60 3.39
CA THR A 385 6.14 -2.31 2.13
C THR A 385 6.77 -1.57 0.96
N LEU A 386 7.53 -2.29 0.12
CA LEU A 386 8.22 -1.76 -1.05
C LEU A 386 7.59 -2.34 -2.32
N HIS A 387 6.99 -1.48 -3.14
CA HIS A 387 6.26 -1.84 -4.35
C HIS A 387 7.04 -1.37 -5.56
N ASN A 388 7.34 -2.28 -6.48
CA ASN A 388 8.04 -1.98 -7.74
C ASN A 388 7.11 -1.20 -8.69
N GLY A 389 6.97 0.10 -8.44
CA GLY A 389 5.93 0.95 -9.03
C GLY A 389 6.40 1.95 -10.09
N GLY A 390 7.63 1.84 -10.58
CA GLY A 390 8.12 2.66 -11.69
C GLY A 390 8.28 4.15 -11.36
N ARG A 391 8.58 4.53 -10.10
CA ARG A 391 9.02 5.90 -9.84
C ARG A 391 10.34 6.16 -10.56
N GLU A 392 10.52 7.39 -11.00
CA GLU A 392 11.83 7.84 -11.45
C GLU A 392 12.84 7.74 -10.29
N LYS A 393 14.08 7.40 -10.67
CA LYS A 393 15.17 7.30 -9.72
C LYS A 393 15.54 8.71 -9.25
N ALA A 394 15.49 8.94 -7.95
CA ALA A 394 15.94 10.18 -7.34
C ALA A 394 17.48 10.13 -7.14
N ASP A 395 18.22 10.18 -8.26
CA ASP A 395 19.67 10.25 -8.20
C ASP A 395 20.12 11.53 -7.47
N LYS A 396 21.09 11.40 -6.56
CA LYS A 396 21.61 12.49 -5.71
C LYS A 396 20.54 13.20 -4.86
N ALA A 397 19.57 12.43 -4.36
CA ALA A 397 18.59 12.92 -3.41
C ALA A 397 19.28 13.46 -2.13
N ILE A 398 18.86 14.65 -1.71
CA ILE A 398 19.21 15.25 -0.43
C ILE A 398 18.03 15.05 0.51
N ILE A 399 18.29 14.43 1.67
CA ILE A 399 17.32 14.23 2.74
C ILE A 399 18.03 14.63 4.03
N MET A 400 17.71 15.81 4.56
CA MET A 400 18.39 16.39 5.72
C MET A 400 17.38 16.72 6.81
N PRO A 401 17.38 16.01 7.96
CA PRO A 401 16.55 16.39 9.11
C PRO A 401 17.03 17.71 9.69
N LEU A 402 16.14 18.70 9.75
CA LEU A 402 16.46 20.03 10.25
C LEU A 402 15.99 20.22 11.69
N PHE A 403 14.77 19.80 12.00
CA PHE A 403 14.19 19.94 13.32
C PHE A 403 13.09 18.91 13.60
N ASN A 404 12.89 18.60 14.87
CA ASN A 404 11.78 17.82 15.36
C ASN A 404 11.49 18.15 16.84
N SER A 405 10.40 18.87 17.11
CA SER A 405 10.00 19.23 18.47
C SER A 405 9.12 18.19 19.14
N THR A 406 8.68 17.13 18.43
CA THR A 406 7.93 16.02 19.04
C THR A 406 8.78 15.36 20.09
N ASN A 407 8.38 15.49 21.35
CA ASN A 407 9.10 14.95 22.49
C ASN A 407 8.83 13.44 22.65
N VAL A 408 9.36 12.62 21.74
CA VAL A 408 9.22 11.14 21.80
C VAL A 408 9.81 10.52 23.08
N MET A 409 10.61 11.27 23.83
CA MET A 409 11.07 10.94 25.18
C MET A 409 10.28 11.69 26.27
N GLU A 410 8.99 11.96 26.07
CA GLU A 410 8.07 12.62 27.03
C GLU A 410 8.18 11.97 28.42
N MET A 411 8.01 10.65 28.49
CA MET A 411 8.13 9.87 29.73
C MET A 411 9.58 9.58 30.15
N ALA A 412 10.57 10.25 29.55
CA ALA A 412 11.99 10.17 29.87
C ALA A 412 12.66 11.56 29.98
N GLY A 413 11.87 12.60 30.24
CA GLY A 413 12.35 13.93 30.61
C GLY A 413 12.61 14.89 29.45
N GLN A 414 12.16 14.58 28.23
CA GLN A 414 12.20 15.53 27.12
C GLN A 414 11.02 16.52 27.22
N GLU A 415 11.35 17.81 27.26
CA GLU A 415 10.40 18.90 27.49
C GLU A 415 9.37 19.02 26.35
N TYR A 416 8.13 19.41 26.70
CA TYR A 416 7.08 19.67 25.71
C TYR A 416 7.42 20.89 24.86
N ALA A 417 7.05 20.85 23.58
CA ALA A 417 7.35 21.86 22.57
C ALA A 417 6.61 23.20 22.77
N THR A 418 6.98 23.89 23.85
CA THR A 418 6.43 25.18 24.30
C THR A 418 7.26 26.37 23.81
N MET A 419 8.27 26.13 22.96
CA MET A 419 9.20 27.17 22.47
C MET A 419 8.46 28.27 21.68
N PHE A 420 7.30 27.97 21.11
CA PHE A 420 6.51 28.92 20.33
C PHE A 420 5.78 29.97 21.18
N SER A 421 5.94 29.98 22.51
CA SER A 421 5.55 31.11 23.37
C SER A 421 6.40 32.38 23.15
N ASN A 422 7.50 32.27 22.41
CA ASN A 422 8.40 33.37 22.09
C ASN A 422 8.47 33.56 20.56
N ASP A 423 8.55 34.82 20.12
CA ASP A 423 8.57 35.22 18.71
C ASP A 423 9.75 34.64 17.91
N LYS A 424 10.84 34.26 18.60
CA LYS A 424 11.95 33.52 17.98
C LYS A 424 11.53 32.13 17.50
N GLY A 425 10.53 31.53 18.14
CA GLY A 425 9.99 30.21 17.78
C GLY A 425 11.07 29.13 17.75
N LEU A 426 11.05 28.31 16.71
CA LEU A 426 12.07 27.29 16.45
C LEU A 426 12.92 27.70 15.25
N GLU A 427 14.23 27.86 15.44
CA GLU A 427 15.16 28.29 14.41
C GLU A 427 16.35 27.31 14.30
N VAL A 428 16.73 26.96 13.08
CA VAL A 428 17.88 26.09 12.79
C VAL A 428 18.70 26.65 11.63
N SER A 429 20.02 26.66 11.82
CA SER A 429 20.99 26.96 10.77
C SER A 429 21.55 25.65 10.22
N PHE A 430 21.72 25.57 8.90
CA PHE A 430 22.29 24.41 8.22
C PHE A 430 23.17 24.85 7.05
N THR A 431 24.07 23.97 6.63
CA THR A 431 25.00 24.23 5.53
C THR A 431 24.78 23.23 4.41
N LEU A 432 24.63 23.73 3.19
CA LEU A 432 24.56 22.93 1.98
C LEU A 432 25.95 22.87 1.35
N ALA A 433 26.46 21.65 1.16
CA ALA A 433 27.78 21.43 0.54
C ALA A 433 27.80 21.74 -0.97
N LYS A 434 26.62 21.67 -1.61
CA LYS A 434 26.39 21.94 -3.03
C LYS A 434 25.06 22.67 -3.19
N ASP A 435 24.85 23.26 -4.37
CA ASP A 435 23.55 23.77 -4.77
C ASP A 435 22.51 22.63 -4.68
N VAL A 436 21.27 23.00 -4.33
CA VAL A 436 20.15 22.07 -4.20
C VAL A 436 19.01 22.57 -5.06
N LYS A 437 18.63 21.76 -6.04
CA LYS A 437 17.49 22.05 -6.91
C LYS A 437 16.19 21.53 -6.32
N ASP A 438 15.11 22.26 -6.61
CA ASP A 438 13.74 21.92 -6.20
C ASP A 438 13.67 21.54 -4.71
N ALA A 439 14.32 22.36 -3.88
CA ALA A 439 14.35 22.15 -2.45
C ALA A 439 12.94 22.27 -1.89
N LYS A 440 12.60 21.34 -0.98
CA LYS A 440 11.30 21.26 -0.33
C LYS A 440 11.48 21.02 1.16
N LEU A 441 10.62 21.61 1.98
CA LEU A 441 10.47 21.24 3.37
C LEU A 441 9.31 20.27 3.52
N ARG A 442 9.60 19.02 3.91
CA ARG A 442 8.58 18.10 4.42
C ARG A 442 8.25 18.50 5.86
N TYR A 443 7.13 19.19 6.05
CA TYR A 443 6.72 19.80 7.31
C TYR A 443 5.50 19.11 7.92
N LEU A 444 5.67 18.51 9.11
CA LEU A 444 4.58 18.00 9.93
C LEU A 444 4.32 18.98 11.07
N THR A 445 3.05 19.23 11.38
CA THR A 445 2.65 20.11 12.49
C THR A 445 1.34 19.64 13.10
N THR A 446 1.26 19.65 14.43
CA THR A 446 0.03 19.45 15.20
C THR A 446 0.05 20.33 16.45
N GLY A 447 -1.08 21.00 16.71
CA GLY A 447 -1.29 21.82 17.90
C GLY A 447 -1.94 21.01 19.03
N HIS A 448 -1.53 21.28 20.27
CA HIS A 448 -1.95 20.56 21.47
C HIS A 448 -2.30 21.52 22.60
N GLY A 449 -3.12 21.05 23.54
CA GLY A 449 -3.62 21.82 24.67
C GLY A 449 -5.10 21.54 24.88
N GLY A 450 -5.41 20.47 25.62
CA GLY A 450 -6.75 19.85 25.67
C GLY A 450 -7.83 20.59 26.46
N TRP A 451 -7.91 21.92 26.35
CA TRP A 451 -8.99 22.73 26.91
C TRP A 451 -9.53 23.71 25.86
N GLY A 452 -10.71 24.29 26.08
CA GLY A 452 -11.40 25.08 25.06
C GLY A 452 -10.63 26.28 24.48
N GLY A 453 -9.62 26.82 25.17
CA GLY A 453 -8.74 27.88 24.69
C GLY A 453 -7.34 27.42 24.26
N GLY A 454 -7.05 26.12 24.39
CA GLY A 454 -5.77 25.55 24.04
C GLY A 454 -5.62 25.30 22.54
N ASP A 455 -4.38 25.21 22.08
CA ASP A 455 -4.07 25.19 20.65
C ASP A 455 -4.48 23.89 19.94
N GLU A 456 -4.93 22.88 20.68
CA GLU A 456 -5.63 21.73 20.08
C GLU A 456 -6.91 22.16 19.37
N PHE A 457 -7.68 23.06 19.98
CA PHE A 457 -9.01 23.47 19.54
C PHE A 457 -9.05 24.91 19.00
N VAL A 458 -7.92 25.61 18.96
CA VAL A 458 -7.80 26.97 18.41
C VAL A 458 -6.85 26.97 17.21
N PRO A 459 -7.30 27.35 16.01
CA PRO A 459 -6.44 27.40 14.82
C PRO A 459 -5.33 28.46 14.97
N ARG A 460 -4.07 28.07 14.73
CA ARG A 460 -2.90 29.00 14.78
C ARG A 460 -2.11 29.00 13.47
N LYS A 461 -1.84 30.19 12.92
CA LYS A 461 -1.02 30.36 11.71
C LYS A 461 0.41 29.87 11.97
N ASN A 462 0.83 28.83 11.25
CA ASN A 462 2.22 28.38 11.18
C ASN A 462 2.91 29.17 10.06
N THR A 463 4.02 29.85 10.38
CA THR A 463 4.81 30.63 9.42
C THR A 463 6.22 30.05 9.32
N ILE A 464 6.63 29.71 8.11
CA ILE A 464 7.94 29.16 7.78
C ILE A 464 8.76 30.25 7.10
N TRP A 465 9.94 30.51 7.64
CA TRP A 465 10.88 31.50 7.14
C TRP A 465 12.13 30.80 6.61
N LEU A 466 12.60 31.24 5.44
CA LEU A 466 13.87 30.85 4.84
C LEU A 466 14.75 32.09 4.70
N ASP A 467 15.93 32.07 5.31
CA ASP A 467 16.92 33.16 5.26
C ASP A 467 16.30 34.54 5.58
N GLY A 468 15.48 34.55 6.64
CA GLY A 468 14.79 35.76 7.13
C GLY A 468 13.56 36.19 6.32
N LYS A 469 13.20 35.49 5.23
CA LYS A 469 12.01 35.80 4.41
C LYS A 469 10.91 34.77 4.63
N GLU A 470 9.65 35.21 4.67
CA GLU A 470 8.49 34.30 4.72
C GLU A 470 8.48 33.46 3.44
N ALA A 471 8.64 32.14 3.58
CA ALA A 471 8.61 31.20 2.47
C ALA A 471 7.21 30.60 2.30
N PHE A 472 6.52 30.33 3.40
CA PHE A 472 5.19 29.74 3.40
C PHE A 472 4.47 30.04 4.72
N ALA A 473 3.14 30.16 4.66
CA ALA A 473 2.34 30.19 5.87
C ALA A 473 0.94 29.64 5.65
N PHE A 474 0.41 28.97 6.67
CA PHE A 474 -0.91 28.37 6.64
C PHE A 474 -1.43 28.11 8.05
N THR A 475 -2.73 27.89 8.19
CA THR A 475 -3.35 27.49 9.45
C THR A 475 -3.70 26.01 9.38
N PRO A 476 -2.94 25.11 10.02
CA PRO A 476 -3.20 23.69 9.97
C PRO A 476 -4.45 23.34 10.77
N TRP A 477 -5.48 22.81 10.11
CA TRP A 477 -6.80 22.58 10.71
C TRP A 477 -7.55 21.43 10.04
N ARG A 478 -8.25 20.60 10.85
CA ARG A 478 -9.08 19.47 10.40
C ARG A 478 -10.51 19.66 10.89
N GLN A 479 -11.49 19.45 10.01
CA GLN A 479 -12.92 19.66 10.30
C GLN A 479 -13.78 18.41 10.02
N ASP A 480 -13.14 17.29 9.80
CA ASP A 480 -13.74 16.01 9.39
C ASP A 480 -13.70 14.95 10.51
N CYS A 481 -13.32 15.33 11.74
CA CYS A 481 -13.03 14.39 12.82
C CYS A 481 -14.23 13.50 13.21
N GLY A 482 -15.46 14.00 13.12
CA GLY A 482 -16.67 13.20 13.36
C GLY A 482 -16.83 11.99 12.42
N SER A 483 -16.15 11.99 11.27
CA SER A 483 -16.12 10.84 10.34
C SER A 483 -15.48 9.59 10.95
N TYR A 484 -14.67 9.76 12.01
CA TYR A 484 -13.93 8.68 12.67
C TYR A 484 -14.58 8.22 13.99
N ARG A 485 -15.82 8.63 14.27
CA ARG A 485 -16.53 8.34 15.53
C ARG A 485 -16.56 6.86 15.90
N LEU A 486 -16.68 5.96 14.91
CA LEU A 486 -16.76 4.51 15.13
C LEU A 486 -15.44 3.86 15.57
N SER A 487 -14.33 4.58 15.51
CA SER A 487 -13.06 4.12 16.06
C SER A 487 -12.86 4.55 17.51
N ASN A 488 -13.75 5.37 18.08
CA ASN A 488 -13.52 6.11 19.32
C ASN A 488 -14.51 5.72 20.44
N PRO A 489 -14.57 4.45 20.88
CA PRO A 489 -15.57 3.99 21.84
C PRO A 489 -15.52 4.72 23.19
N ALA A 490 -14.32 5.08 23.68
CA ALA A 490 -14.12 5.71 24.99
C ALA A 490 -14.14 7.25 24.94
N SER A 491 -14.48 7.85 23.80
CA SER A 491 -14.48 9.31 23.69
C SER A 491 -15.60 9.92 24.56
N GLY A 492 -15.24 10.95 25.32
CA GLY A 492 -16.20 11.70 26.14
C GLY A 492 -17.32 12.28 25.29
N ASN A 493 -18.55 12.26 25.81
CA ASN A 493 -19.72 12.88 25.17
C ASN A 493 -20.16 14.08 26.03
N PHE A 494 -20.45 15.20 25.38
CA PHE A 494 -20.79 16.46 26.03
C PHE A 494 -22.31 16.71 25.98
N GLU A 495 -22.80 17.63 26.81
CA GLU A 495 -24.22 18.02 26.84
C GLU A 495 -24.71 18.62 25.52
N SER A 496 -23.80 19.15 24.68
CA SER A 496 -24.11 19.63 23.34
C SER A 496 -24.49 18.52 22.34
N GLY A 497 -24.35 17.25 22.73
CA GLY A 497 -24.55 16.09 21.86
C GLY A 497 -23.32 15.72 21.02
N LEU A 498 -22.22 16.48 21.13
CA LEU A 498 -20.94 16.17 20.48
C LEU A 498 -20.09 15.24 21.34
N SER A 499 -19.26 14.42 20.69
CA SER A 499 -18.18 13.68 21.33
C SER A 499 -16.84 14.42 21.16
N SER A 500 -15.89 14.24 22.07
CA SER A 500 -14.55 14.83 21.95
C SER A 500 -13.88 14.45 20.63
N SER A 501 -14.05 13.21 20.18
CA SER A 501 -13.53 12.73 18.89
C SER A 501 -14.14 13.43 17.66
N ASP A 502 -15.27 14.12 17.81
CA ASP A 502 -15.93 14.83 16.71
C ASP A 502 -15.36 16.25 16.49
N LEU A 503 -14.71 16.82 17.51
CA LEU A 503 -14.24 18.20 17.50
C LEU A 503 -13.15 18.44 16.44
N SER A 504 -13.29 19.56 15.73
CA SER A 504 -12.25 20.07 14.83
C SER A 504 -10.98 20.43 15.61
N ARG A 505 -9.82 20.23 14.99
CA ARG A 505 -8.53 20.28 15.69
C ARG A 505 -7.41 20.81 14.80
N SER A 506 -6.32 21.25 15.46
CA SER A 506 -5.09 21.72 14.82
C SER A 506 -4.29 20.59 14.15
N ASN A 507 -4.80 20.16 12.98
CA ASN A 507 -4.21 19.21 12.01
C ASN A 507 -4.31 17.72 12.29
N TRP A 508 -5.11 17.30 13.26
CA TRP A 508 -5.24 15.88 13.59
C TRP A 508 -6.65 15.53 14.04
N CYS A 509 -7.02 14.26 13.90
CA CYS A 509 -8.23 13.69 14.50
C CYS A 509 -7.85 12.38 15.21
N PRO A 510 -8.47 12.04 16.35
CA PRO A 510 -8.27 10.76 17.02
C PRO A 510 -8.57 9.57 16.10
N GLY A 511 -7.59 8.70 15.89
CA GLY A 511 -7.66 7.57 14.96
C GLY A 511 -7.21 7.89 13.54
N THR A 512 -6.43 8.96 13.31
CA THR A 512 -5.94 9.33 11.97
C THR A 512 -4.45 9.62 11.89
N VAL A 513 -3.91 9.59 10.67
CA VAL A 513 -2.58 10.11 10.31
C VAL A 513 -2.65 11.64 10.15
N THR A 514 -1.58 12.35 10.52
CA THR A 514 -1.35 13.72 10.08
C THR A 514 -0.43 13.71 8.85
N ASN A 515 -0.91 14.27 7.74
CA ASN A 515 -0.13 14.32 6.51
C ASN A 515 0.96 15.40 6.56
N PRO A 516 2.17 15.15 6.01
CA PRO A 516 3.16 16.19 5.84
C PRO A 516 2.72 17.20 4.79
N ASN A 517 3.03 18.47 5.01
CA ASN A 517 2.99 19.51 3.99
C ASN A 517 4.32 19.47 3.24
N ILE A 518 4.28 19.39 1.91
CA ILE A 518 5.47 19.47 1.07
C ILE A 518 5.59 20.91 0.57
N ILE A 519 6.38 21.71 1.29
CA ILE A 519 6.51 23.15 1.05
C ILE A 519 7.67 23.38 0.09
N SER A 520 7.43 24.00 -1.07
CA SER A 520 8.51 24.37 -1.99
C SER A 520 9.34 25.53 -1.42
N LEU A 521 10.66 25.37 -1.45
CA LEU A 521 11.65 26.38 -1.05
C LEU A 521 12.41 26.96 -2.27
N GLY A 522 12.19 26.40 -3.46
CA GLY A 522 12.91 26.77 -4.68
C GLY A 522 14.31 26.16 -4.73
N ASP A 523 15.19 26.74 -5.56
CA ASP A 523 16.59 26.33 -5.62
C ASP A 523 17.39 27.03 -4.53
N LEU A 524 18.22 26.28 -3.80
CA LEU A 524 19.11 26.79 -2.75
C LEU A 524 20.57 26.69 -3.19
N LYS A 525 21.38 27.66 -2.78
CA LYS A 525 22.81 27.68 -3.11
C LYS A 525 23.63 26.89 -2.10
N ALA A 526 24.82 26.46 -2.50
CA ALA A 526 25.80 25.98 -1.54
C ALA A 526 26.12 27.11 -0.53
N GLY A 527 26.23 26.77 0.75
CA GLY A 527 26.49 27.73 1.82
C GLY A 527 25.56 27.60 3.01
N GLN A 528 25.58 28.61 3.88
CA GLN A 528 24.76 28.64 5.08
C GLN A 528 23.35 29.14 4.77
N HIS A 529 22.37 28.46 5.36
CA HIS A 529 20.97 28.80 5.30
C HIS A 529 20.34 28.70 6.69
N THR A 530 19.20 29.36 6.86
CA THR A 530 18.41 29.31 8.09
C THR A 530 16.95 29.01 7.76
N ILE A 531 16.36 28.07 8.51
CA ILE A 531 14.91 27.90 8.57
C ILE A 531 14.44 28.27 9.97
N LYS A 532 13.37 29.06 10.02
CA LYS A 532 12.65 29.39 11.25
C LYS A 532 11.17 29.04 11.11
N VAL A 533 10.57 28.55 12.19
CA VAL A 533 9.14 28.31 12.33
C VAL A 533 8.61 29.18 13.45
N THR A 534 7.59 29.98 13.17
CA THR A 534 6.88 30.76 14.19
C THR A 534 5.40 30.40 14.19
N ILE A 535 4.84 30.29 15.40
CA ILE A 535 3.45 29.96 15.65
C ILE A 535 2.99 30.86 16.80
N PRO A 536 1.86 31.59 16.68
CA PRO A 536 1.34 32.42 17.76
C PRO A 536 0.69 31.52 18.82
N MET A 537 1.51 30.84 19.62
CA MET A 537 1.05 29.85 20.59
C MET A 537 0.17 30.49 21.66
N GLY A 538 -0.93 29.82 22.02
CA GLY A 538 -1.82 30.27 23.07
C GLY A 538 -1.14 30.31 24.46
N PRO A 539 -1.50 31.28 25.32
CA PRO A 539 -0.98 31.33 26.69
C PRO A 539 -1.51 30.15 27.52
N PRO A 540 -0.79 29.75 28.59
CA PRO A 540 -1.27 28.71 29.50
C PRO A 540 -2.52 29.15 30.27
N GLN A 541 -3.32 28.18 30.73
CA GLN A 541 -4.46 28.39 31.62
C GLN A 541 -4.38 27.42 32.80
N GLY A 542 -4.08 27.95 33.99
CA GLY A 542 -3.85 27.11 35.18
C GLY A 542 -2.64 26.19 34.98
N SER A 543 -2.84 24.89 35.17
CA SER A 543 -1.81 23.85 34.92
C SER A 543 -1.75 23.40 33.45
N SER A 544 -2.64 23.88 32.59
CA SER A 544 -2.68 23.52 31.17
C SER A 544 -1.81 24.47 30.33
N SER A 545 -1.04 23.90 29.40
CA SER A 545 -0.22 24.66 28.45
C SER A 545 -0.44 24.13 27.04
N SER A 546 -0.39 25.03 26.06
CA SER A 546 -0.33 24.64 24.65
C SER A 546 1.08 24.16 24.31
N ALA A 547 1.19 23.31 23.31
CA ALA A 547 2.47 22.87 22.74
C ALA A 547 2.28 22.54 21.25
N TRP A 548 3.36 22.59 20.47
CA TRP A 548 3.34 22.32 19.04
C TRP A 548 4.39 21.30 18.65
N ASN A 549 3.92 20.11 18.27
CA ASN A 549 4.79 19.08 17.71
C ASN A 549 5.01 19.41 16.24
N VAL A 550 6.23 19.77 15.85
CA VAL A 550 6.60 20.11 14.47
C VAL A 550 7.86 19.37 14.06
N SER A 551 7.92 18.89 12.82
CA SER A 551 9.15 18.32 12.26
C SER A 551 9.36 18.77 10.83
N GLY A 552 10.62 18.91 10.46
CA GLY A 552 11.06 19.46 9.19
C GLY A 552 12.23 18.69 8.63
N VAL A 553 12.04 18.12 7.44
CA VAL A 553 13.10 17.46 6.66
C VAL A 553 13.25 18.20 5.34
N LEU A 554 14.46 18.67 5.04
CA LEU A 554 14.79 19.21 3.74
C LEU A 554 14.92 18.07 2.74
N LEU A 555 14.20 18.20 1.63
CA LEU A 555 14.24 17.32 0.47
C LEU A 555 14.77 18.12 -0.72
N GLY A 556 15.49 17.48 -1.63
CA GLY A 556 15.93 18.11 -2.88
C GLY A 556 16.85 17.21 -3.67
N THR A 557 17.50 17.76 -4.69
CA THR A 557 18.48 17.06 -5.52
C THR A 557 19.72 17.92 -5.72
N GLU A 558 20.92 17.33 -5.65
CA GLU A 558 22.19 18.03 -5.97
C GLU A 558 22.27 18.52 -7.43
#